data_AF-A0A0C9WTK0-F1
#
_entry.id   AF-A0A0C9WTK0-F1
#
_cell.length_a   1.000
_cell.length_b   1.000
_cell.length_c   1.000
_cell.angle_alpha   90.00
_cell.angle_beta   90.00
_cell.angle_gamma   90.00
#
_symmetry.space_group_name_H-M   'P 1'
#
loop_
_entity.id
_entity.type
_entity.pdbx_description
1 polymer ?
#
loop_
_entity_poly.entity_id
_entity_poly.type
_entity_poly.pdbx_seq_one_letter_code
_entity_poly.pdbx_strand_id
1 'polypeptide(L)' 'MGHREANGLTSVFIKATEGTSERLNVLSALHYIGATNAGYIHGAYHFAHPDSSTGAVQVNFFL' A
#
# COMPACT_ATOMS: atom_id res chain seq x y z
N MET A 1 -24.45 1.09 -10.20
CA MET A 1 -22.98 1.20 -10.30
C MET A 1 -22.60 2.66 -10.08
N GLY A 2 -21.85 2.98 -9.02
CA GLY A 2 -21.36 4.34 -8.79
C GLY A 2 -21.14 4.67 -7.31
N HIS A 3 -20.20 3.99 -6.66
CA HIS A 3 -19.57 4.56 -5.46
C HIS A 3 -18.21 5.08 -5.93
N ARG A 4 -18.15 6.34 -6.34
CA ARG A 4 -16.90 7.11 -6.35
C ARG A 4 -17.09 8.11 -5.22
N GLU A 5 -16.23 8.04 -4.21
CA GLU A 5 -16.45 8.66 -2.91
C GLU A 5 -16.60 10.19 -2.97
N ALA A 6 -16.97 10.77 -1.82
CA ALA A 6 -17.51 12.11 -1.57
C ALA A 6 -16.80 13.31 -2.25
N ASN A 7 -15.61 13.14 -2.84
CA ASN A 7 -14.80 14.22 -3.43
C ASN A 7 -14.23 13.89 -4.84
N GLY A 8 -14.68 12.83 -5.51
CA GLY A 8 -14.25 12.51 -6.88
C GLY A 8 -12.89 11.82 -7.02
N LEU A 9 -12.33 11.31 -5.93
CA LEU A 9 -11.14 10.45 -5.98
C LEU A 9 -11.46 9.16 -6.75
N THR A 10 -10.45 8.59 -7.40
CA THR A 10 -10.59 7.36 -8.22
C THR A 10 -9.55 6.30 -7.91
N SER A 11 -8.49 6.67 -7.18
CA SER A 11 -7.39 5.78 -6.89
C SER A 11 -6.72 6.10 -5.55
N VAL A 12 -6.12 5.09 -4.92
CA VAL A 12 -5.40 5.22 -3.64
C VAL A 12 -4.13 4.35 -3.64
N PHE A 13 -3.06 4.85 -3.01
CA PHE A 13 -1.86 4.07 -2.71
C PHE A 13 -1.78 3.82 -1.21
N ILE A 14 -1.52 2.57 -0.83
CA ILE A 14 -1.56 2.10 0.56
C ILE A 14 -0.15 1.64 0.95
N LYS A 15 0.35 2.11 2.10
CA LYS A 15 1.67 1.66 2.60
C LYS A 15 1.62 0.18 2.94
N ALA A 16 2.56 -0.59 2.42
CA ALA A 16 2.71 -2.01 2.76
C ALA A 16 3.94 -2.25 3.63
N THR A 17 5.09 -1.68 3.25
CA THR A 17 6.36 -1.95 3.94
C THR A 17 7.24 -0.70 4.08
N GLU A 18 8.16 -0.74 5.05
CA GLU A 18 9.25 0.22 5.22
C GLU A 18 10.55 -0.52 5.59
N GLY A 19 11.64 -0.23 4.87
CA GLY A 19 12.90 -0.96 4.96
C GLY A 19 12.71 -2.48 4.83
N THR A 20 13.25 -3.23 5.79
CA THR A 20 13.17 -4.71 5.80
C THR A 20 12.54 -5.27 7.07
N SER A 21 12.00 -4.40 7.93
CA SER A 21 11.47 -4.79 9.25
C SER A 21 10.00 -4.45 9.42
N GLU A 22 9.54 -3.35 8.82
CA GLU A 22 8.20 -2.86 9.05
C GLU A 22 7.24 -3.36 7.98
N ARG A 23 6.28 -4.20 8.40
CA ARG A 23 5.17 -4.69 7.58
C ARG A 23 3.86 -4.26 8.21
N LEU A 24 3.16 -3.33 7.56
CA LEU A 24 1.81 -2.96 7.96
C LEU A 24 0.88 -4.07 7.47
N ASN A 25 0.53 -5.02 8.32
CA ASN A 25 -0.26 -6.20 7.93
C ASN A 25 -1.77 -5.97 8.12
N VAL A 26 -2.22 -5.63 9.33
CA VAL A 26 -3.66 -5.48 9.63
C VAL A 26 -4.22 -4.19 9.03
N LEU A 27 -3.52 -3.06 9.23
CA LEU A 27 -3.97 -1.76 8.72
C LEU A 27 -3.95 -1.71 7.19
N SER A 28 -2.91 -2.25 6.53
CA SER A 28 -2.88 -2.28 5.07
C SER A 28 -3.98 -3.18 4.50
N ALA A 29 -4.27 -4.32 5.15
CA ALA A 29 -5.35 -5.21 4.74
C ALA A 29 -6.72 -4.53 4.85
N LEU A 30 -6.99 -3.83 5.96
CA LEU A 30 -8.24 -3.07 6.14
C LEU A 30 -8.38 -1.97 5.09
N HIS A 31 -7.31 -1.24 4.78
CA HIS A 31 -7.33 -0.22 3.72
C HIS A 31 -7.53 -0.82 2.33
N TYR A 32 -6.91 -1.97 2.04
CA TYR A 32 -7.08 -2.68 0.77
C TYR A 32 -8.51 -3.16 0.57
N ILE A 33 -9.11 -3.75 1.61
CA ILE A 33 -10.51 -4.20 1.59
C ILE A 33 -11.44 -2.98 1.45
N GLY A 34 -11.19 -1.92 2.21
CA GLY A 34 -11.95 -0.67 2.12
C GLY A 34 -11.92 -0.09 0.70
N ALA A 35 -10.73 0.00 0.09
CA ALA A 35 -10.54 0.51 -1.26
C ALA A 35 -11.22 -0.37 -2.32
N THR A 36 -11.15 -1.71 -2.16
CA THR A 36 -11.86 -2.66 -3.01
C THR A 36 -13.37 -2.43 -2.94
N ASN A 37 -13.92 -2.38 -1.73
CA ASN A 37 -15.36 -2.22 -1.50
C ASN A 37 -15.88 -0.85 -1.99
N ALA A 38 -15.04 0.19 -1.88
CA ALA A 38 -15.32 1.52 -2.39
C ALA A 38 -15.16 1.65 -3.91
N GLY A 39 -14.64 0.63 -4.61
CA GLY A 39 -14.47 0.65 -6.07
C GLY A 39 -13.29 1.51 -6.55
N TYR A 40 -12.27 1.72 -5.71
CA TYR A 40 -11.06 2.41 -6.11
C TYR A 40 -10.10 1.53 -6.90
N ILE A 41 -9.33 2.15 -7.79
CA ILE A 41 -8.07 1.55 -8.25
C ILE A 41 -7.06 1.69 -7.12
N HIS A 42 -6.48 0.60 -6.64
CA HIS A 42 -5.57 0.66 -5.49
C HIS A 42 -4.25 -0.07 -5.72
N GLY A 43 -3.19 0.47 -5.14
CA GLY A 43 -1.84 -0.10 -5.20
C GLY A 43 -1.14 -0.01 -3.85
N ALA A 44 -0.05 -0.77 -3.70
CA ALA A 44 0.79 -0.75 -2.52
C ALA A 44 2.05 0.09 -2.76
N TYR A 45 2.64 0.66 -1.71
CA TYR A 45 3.95 1.28 -1.78
C TYR A 45 4.88 0.85 -0.64
N HIS A 46 6.19 0.99 -0.91
CA HIS A 46 7.30 0.70 0.00
C HIS A 46 8.07 1.98 0.32
N PHE A 47 8.42 2.20 1.59
CA PHE A 47 9.31 3.29 2.00
C PHE A 47 10.74 2.78 2.19
N ALA A 48 11.67 3.24 1.34
CA ALA A 48 13.00 2.67 1.25
C ALA A 48 13.98 3.21 2.30
N HIS A 49 14.80 2.32 2.87
CA HIS A 49 15.95 2.62 3.73
C HIS A 49 17.25 2.19 3.03
N PRO A 50 17.80 3.02 2.10
CA PRO A 50 18.97 2.65 1.31
C PRO A 50 20.27 2.56 2.12
N ASP A 51 20.29 3.14 3.30
CA ASP A 51 21.36 3.09 4.30
C ASP A 51 21.47 1.72 5.00
N SER A 52 20.37 0.96 5.05
CA SER A 52 20.26 -0.24 5.88
C SER A 52 20.30 -1.57 5.10
N SER A 53 19.99 -1.57 3.78
CA SER A 53 20.00 -2.78 2.95
C SER A 53 20.00 -2.47 1.45
N THR A 54 20.32 -3.48 0.62
CA THR A 54 20.26 -3.31 -0.84
C THR A 54 18.81 -3.20 -1.35
N GLY A 55 18.63 -2.56 -2.51
CA GLY A 55 17.32 -2.46 -3.14
C GLY A 55 16.68 -3.82 -3.43
N ALA A 56 17.48 -4.83 -3.80
CA ALA A 56 16.97 -6.19 -4.05
C ALA A 56 16.37 -6.82 -2.79
N VAL A 57 17.00 -6.62 -1.61
CA VAL A 57 16.48 -7.13 -0.33
C VAL A 57 15.16 -6.44 0.00
N GLN A 58 15.07 -5.11 -0.19
CA GLN A 58 13.85 -4.35 0.08
C GLN A 58 12.70 -4.70 -0.87
N VAL A 59 12.98 -4.91 -2.16
CA VAL A 59 11.98 -5.39 -3.13
C VAL A 59 11.45 -6.77 -2.73
N ASN A 60 12.32 -7.70 -2.35
CA ASN A 60 11.89 -9.02 -1.90
C ASN A 60 11.04 -8.98 -0.63
N PHE A 61 11.25 -7.99 0.24
CA PHE A 61 10.44 -7.79 1.45
C PHE A 61 9.07 -7.16 1.16
N PHE A 62 8.98 -6.31 0.13
CA PHE A 62 7.77 -5.64 -0.30
C PHE A 62 6.79 -6.54 -1.05
N LEU A 63 7.30 -7.44 -1.90
CA LEU A 63 6.51 -8.43 -2.64
C LEU A 63 5.86 -9.46 -1.70
#